data_AF-A0AB34TE35-F1
#
_entry.id   AF-A0AB34TE35-F1
#
_cell.length_a   1.000
_cell.length_b   1.000
_cell.length_c   1.000
_cell.angle_alpha   90.00
_cell.angle_beta   90.00
_cell.angle_gamma   90.00
#
_symmetry.space_group_name_H-M   'P 1'
#
loop_
_entity.id
_entity.type
_entity.pdbx_description
1 polymer ?
#
loop_
_entity_poly.entity_id
_entity_poly.type
_entity_poly.pdbx_seq_one_letter_code
_entity_poly.pdbx_strand_id
1 'polypeptide(L)'
;MSLVEYRRKRRFDQTQEPEPGKTLPKGQRAIFVVQLHHASRRHYDVRLQVGDALKSWAVPKGPSYDPKVKRMAVDVLARLVEPYAIAA
;
A
#
# COMPACT_ATOMS: atom_id res chain seq x y z
N MET A 1 -0.08 9.73 6.38
CA MET A 1 0.78 9.26 7.48
C MET A 1 2.19 9.09 6.97
N SER A 2 3.17 9.64 7.69
CA SER A 2 4.58 9.40 7.34
C SER A 2 4.97 7.95 7.66
N LEU A 3 6.01 7.41 7.01
CA LEU A 3 6.54 6.08 7.37
C LEU A 3 6.99 6.02 8.84
N VAL A 4 7.33 7.18 9.43
CA VAL A 4 7.65 7.35 10.85
C VAL A 4 6.43 7.09 11.74
N GLU A 5 5.26 7.61 11.38
CA GLU A 5 4.02 7.34 12.12
C GLU A 5 3.57 5.89 11.98
N TYR A 6 3.75 5.29 10.79
CA TYR A 6 3.52 3.86 10.58
C TYR A 6 4.41 3.02 11.52
N ARG A 7 5.71 3.32 11.56
CA ARG A 7 6.67 2.63 12.45
C ARG A 7 6.29 2.75 13.93
N ARG A 8 5.81 3.93 14.36
CA ARG A 8 5.42 4.17 15.76
C ARG A 8 4.16 3.39 16.20
N LYS A 9 3.27 3.07 15.26
CA LYS A 9 2.01 2.37 15.55
C LYS A 9 2.14 0.85 15.54
N ARG A 10 3.31 0.31 15.20
CA ARG A 10 3.51 -1.13 15.02
C ARG A 10 4.54 -1.71 15.98
N ARG A 11 4.30 -2.95 16.36
CA ARG A 11 5.17 -3.79 17.18
C ARG A 11 5.75 -4.87 16.28
N PHE A 12 6.88 -4.55 15.67
CA PHE A 12 7.61 -5.43 14.74
C PHE A 12 8.26 -6.63 15.45
N ASP A 13 8.30 -6.61 16.77
CA ASP A 13 8.70 -7.70 17.67
C ASP A 13 7.57 -8.73 17.88
N GLN A 14 6.32 -8.35 17.64
CA GLN A 14 5.13 -9.20 17.90
C GLN A 14 4.43 -9.64 16.61
N THR A 15 4.82 -9.09 15.47
CA THR A 15 4.22 -9.39 14.17
C THR A 15 5.32 -9.62 13.15
N GLN A 16 5.10 -10.49 12.16
CA GLN A 16 6.01 -10.66 11.01
C GLN A 16 5.99 -9.43 10.08
N GLU A 17 5.59 -8.26 10.57
CA GLU A 17 5.59 -7.01 9.83
C GLU A 17 7.06 -6.59 9.57
N PRO A 18 7.52 -6.49 8.30
CA PRO A 18 8.81 -5.92 7.99
C PRO A 18 8.92 -4.44 8.39
N GLU A 19 10.12 -4.04 8.76
CA GLU A 19 10.43 -2.66 9.05
C GLU A 19 10.45 -1.82 7.76
N PRO A 20 9.65 -0.73 7.68
CA PRO A 20 9.61 0.11 6.50
C PRO A 20 11.00 0.67 6.17
N GLY A 21 11.45 0.47 4.93
CA GLY A 21 12.66 1.09 4.39
C GLY A 21 13.81 0.15 4.05
N LYS A 22 13.63 -1.18 4.12
CA LYS A 22 14.60 -2.10 3.52
C LYS A 22 14.57 -1.94 2.00
N THR A 23 15.71 -1.64 1.40
CA THR A 23 15.83 -1.54 -0.04
C THR A 23 15.51 -2.89 -0.69
N LEU A 24 14.78 -2.86 -1.81
CA LEU A 24 14.58 -4.04 -2.63
C LEU A 24 15.94 -4.67 -3.00
N PRO A 25 16.09 -6.00 -2.92
CA PRO A 25 17.27 -6.69 -3.41
C PRO A 25 17.57 -6.30 -4.86
N LYS A 26 18.86 -6.14 -5.20
CA LYS A 26 19.29 -5.82 -6.57
C LYS A 26 18.72 -6.87 -7.53
N GLY A 27 17.98 -6.42 -8.54
CA GLY A 27 17.34 -7.28 -9.56
C GLY A 27 15.84 -7.52 -9.35
N GLN A 28 15.26 -7.18 -8.19
CA GLN A 28 13.80 -7.20 -8.01
C GLN A 28 13.16 -5.90 -8.49
N ARG A 29 12.05 -6.03 -9.22
CA ARG A 29 11.21 -4.90 -9.64
C ARG A 29 10.19 -4.59 -8.55
N ALA A 30 9.97 -3.33 -8.26
CA ALA A 30 8.88 -2.90 -7.39
C ALA A 30 7.53 -3.28 -7.99
N ILE A 31 6.60 -3.73 -7.13
CA ILE A 31 5.24 -4.07 -7.53
C ILE A 31 4.24 -2.96 -7.17
N PHE A 32 3.12 -2.96 -7.85
CA PHE A 32 1.94 -2.21 -7.46
C PHE A 32 0.68 -3.05 -7.61
N VAL A 33 -0.35 -2.73 -6.84
CA VAL A 33 -1.64 -3.41 -6.86
C VAL A 33 -2.74 -2.36 -6.88
N VAL A 34 -3.78 -2.61 -7.68
CA VAL A 34 -5.03 -1.84 -7.66
C VAL A 34 -6.15 -2.84 -7.37
N GLN A 35 -6.69 -2.80 -6.17
CA GLN A 35 -7.69 -3.74 -5.69
C GLN A 35 -9.03 -3.02 -5.58
N LEU A 36 -10.10 -3.63 -6.09
CA LEU A 36 -11.44 -3.12 -5.88
C LEU A 36 -11.98 -3.66 -4.55
N HIS A 37 -12.28 -2.78 -3.60
CA HIS A 37 -12.76 -3.14 -2.28
C HIS A 37 -14.28 -2.91 -2.17
N HIS A 38 -15.02 -4.00 -1.96
CA HIS A 38 -16.47 -3.99 -1.73
C HIS A 38 -16.80 -3.82 -0.25
N ALA A 39 -16.35 -2.72 0.34
CA ALA A 39 -16.76 -2.30 1.68
C ALA A 39 -18.13 -1.58 1.63
N SER A 40 -18.58 -1.02 2.77
CA SER A 40 -19.81 -0.21 2.87
C SER A 40 -19.90 0.91 1.83
N ARG A 41 -18.75 1.46 1.44
CA ARG A 41 -18.61 2.27 0.23
C ARG A 41 -17.60 1.62 -0.69
N ARG A 42 -18.01 1.34 -1.93
CA ARG A 42 -17.12 0.84 -2.98
C ARG A 42 -15.97 1.83 -3.21
N HIS A 43 -14.75 1.36 -3.09
CA HIS A 43 -13.54 2.15 -3.37
C HIS A 43 -12.45 1.25 -3.92
N TYR A 44 -11.42 1.85 -4.49
CA TYR A 44 -10.22 1.14 -4.91
C TYR A 44 -9.11 1.37 -3.89
N ASP A 45 -8.37 0.33 -3.55
CA ASP A 45 -7.11 0.43 -2.83
C ASP A 45 -5.96 0.40 -3.84
N VAL A 46 -5.19 1.47 -3.88
CA VAL A 46 -3.94 1.53 -4.65
C VAL A 46 -2.78 1.31 -3.70
N ARG A 47 -1.93 0.33 -4.01
CA ARG A 47 -0.79 -0.05 -3.19
C ARG A 47 0.50 0.01 -4.00
N LEU A 48 1.51 0.69 -3.49
CA LEU A 48 2.83 0.79 -4.09
C LEU A 48 3.87 0.19 -3.14
N GLN A 49 4.71 -0.70 -3.65
CA GLN A 49 5.81 -1.22 -2.87
C GLN A 49 6.88 -0.15 -2.64
N VAL A 50 7.21 0.06 -1.36
CA VAL A 50 8.30 0.91 -0.89
C VAL A 50 9.12 0.05 0.06
N GLY A 51 10.19 -0.53 -0.49
CA GLY A 51 10.99 -1.53 0.21
C GLY A 51 10.22 -2.85 0.37
N ASP A 52 9.98 -3.25 1.61
CA ASP A 52 9.26 -4.46 2.04
C ASP A 52 7.80 -4.18 2.46
N ALA A 53 7.35 -2.92 2.38
CA ALA A 53 5.98 -2.51 2.69
C ALA A 53 5.23 -2.01 1.45
N LEU A 54 3.92 -2.23 1.44
CA LEU A 54 2.95 -1.65 0.51
C LEU A 54 2.33 -0.39 1.12
N LYS A 55 2.86 0.77 0.72
CA LYS A 55 2.19 2.04 1.01
C LYS A 55 0.85 2.05 0.27
N SER A 56 -0.22 2.34 0.99
CA SER A 56 -1.59 2.10 0.53
C SER A 56 -2.42 3.37 0.60
N TRP A 57 -3.31 3.55 -0.38
CA TRP A 57 -4.27 4.65 -0.42
C TRP A 57 -5.64 4.16 -0.87
N ALA A 58 -6.69 4.65 -0.21
CA ALA A 58 -8.06 4.47 -0.67
C ALA A 58 -8.42 5.56 -1.68
N VAL A 59 -8.92 5.15 -2.84
CA VAL A 59 -9.33 6.02 -3.95
C VAL A 59 -10.82 5.79 -4.22
N PRO A 60 -11.72 6.60 -3.62
CA PRO A 60 -13.17 6.36 -3.67
C PRO A 60 -13.75 6.34 -5.08
N LYS A 61 -13.23 7.20 -5.96
CA LYS A 61 -13.68 7.27 -7.36
C LYS A 61 -12.85 6.38 -8.30
N GLY A 62 -11.90 5.61 -7.79
CA GLY A 62 -10.97 4.82 -8.59
C GLY A 62 -9.96 5.63 -9.42
N PRO A 63 -9.01 4.94 -10.07
CA PRO A 63 -8.02 5.56 -10.95
C PRO A 63 -8.65 6.15 -12.21
N SER A 64 -7.89 7.00 -12.91
CA SER A 64 -8.29 7.63 -14.17
C SER A 64 -7.21 7.38 -15.21
N TYR A 65 -7.60 7.04 -16.44
CA TYR A 65 -6.68 6.99 -17.59
C TYR A 65 -6.44 8.38 -18.18
N ASP A 66 -7.32 9.35 -17.93
CA ASP A 66 -7.11 10.74 -18.34
C ASP A 66 -6.14 11.45 -17.38
N PRO A 67 -4.96 11.91 -17.86
CA PRO A 67 -3.95 12.58 -17.04
C PRO A 67 -4.38 13.96 -16.52
N LYS A 68 -5.42 14.58 -17.10
CA LYS A 68 -5.96 15.87 -16.64
C LYS A 68 -6.89 15.71 -15.44
N VAL A 69 -7.40 14.51 -15.18
CA VAL A 69 -8.36 14.24 -14.09
C VAL A 69 -7.62 13.84 -12.82
N LYS A 70 -7.63 14.74 -11.82
CA LYS A 70 -7.09 14.45 -10.48
C LYS A 70 -8.10 13.64 -9.66
N ARG A 71 -7.61 12.60 -8.96
CA ARG A 71 -8.40 11.76 -8.05
C ARG A 71 -7.90 11.94 -6.62
N MET A 72 -8.84 12.01 -5.67
CA MET A 72 -8.50 12.01 -4.25
C MET A 72 -7.98 10.62 -3.85
N ALA A 73 -6.82 10.59 -3.19
CA ALA A 73 -6.21 9.39 -2.63
C ALA A 73 -5.97 9.62 -1.14
N VAL A 74 -6.70 8.89 -0.31
CA VAL A 74 -6.64 9.00 1.16
C VAL A 74 -5.60 8.02 1.67
N ASP A 75 -4.61 8.51 2.41
CA ASP A 75 -3.56 7.70 3.00
C ASP A 75 -4.17 6.75 4.06
N VAL A 76 -3.98 5.45 3.85
CA VAL A 76 -4.44 4.40 4.76
C VAL A 76 -3.25 3.58 5.24
N LEU A 77 -3.47 2.77 6.28
CA LEU A 77 -2.38 2.03 6.90
C LEU A 77 -1.66 1.12 5.90
N ALA A 78 -0.32 1.17 5.88
CA ALA A 78 0.48 0.34 5.00
C ALA A 78 0.33 -1.16 5.33
N ARG A 79 0.46 -1.99 4.31
CA ARG A 79 0.39 -3.46 4.41
C ARG A 79 1.73 -4.09 4.06
N LEU A 80 1.95 -5.34 4.40
CA LEU A 80 3.19 -6.05 4.09
C LEU A 80 3.20 -6.58 2.67
N VAL A 81 4.39 -6.71 2.08
CA VAL A 81 4.60 -7.56 0.90
C VAL A 81 4.84 -8.99 1.38
N GLU A 82 3.76 -9.74 1.60
CA GLU A 82 3.86 -11.20 1.74
C GLU A 82 3.91 -11.82 0.33
N PRO A 83 4.71 -12.89 0.11
CA PRO A 83 4.78 -13.56 -1.18
C PRO A 83 3.44 -14.15 -1.67
N TYR A 84 2.41 -14.19 -0.81
CA TYR A 84 1.07 -14.68 -1.15
C TYR A 84 -0.10 -13.73 -0.78
N ALA A 85 0.12 -12.59 -0.11
CA ALA A 85 -0.98 -11.71 0.33
C ALA A 85 -1.49 -10.73 -0.74
N ILE A 86 -1.14 -10.92 -2.01
CA ILE A 86 -1.70 -10.16 -3.14
C ILE A 86 -3.11 -10.70 -3.48
N ALA A 87 -3.54 -11.81 -2.88
CA ALA A 87 -4.86 -12.40 -3.11
C ALA A 87 -5.97 -11.70 -2.30
N ALA A 88 -6.73 -10.88 -3.03
CA ALA A 88 -8.16 -10.54 -2.91
C ALA A 88 -8.70 -9.79 -1.67
#